data_AF-A0A226E112-F1
#
_entry.id   AF-A0A226E112-F1
#
_cell.length_a   1.000
_cell.length_b   1.000
_cell.length_c   1.000
_cell.angle_alpha   90.00
_cell.angle_beta   90.00
_cell.angle_gamma   90.00
#
_symmetry.space_group_name_H-M   'P 1'
#
loop_
_entity.id
_entity.type
_entity.pdbx_description
1 polymer ?
#
loop_
_entity_poly.entity_id
_entity_poly.type
_entity_poly.pdbx_seq_one_letter_code
_entity_poly.pdbx_strand_id
1 'polypeptide(L)'
;MTMIQNSYKFESPLGTRHLCQVFEGTRVKMTSVQRFRHIFVVLVATVVFLSTFSITEVNGVLGADPMSLMRIVRELCGSKKDDAFANGFYGCYSLLDEKEKCIFDNCQKSVFGCTLSTVKNIEYSCTVPDKLPVYMECLMNQFKMCARDIVKAVTTINVCQGRLLGLE
;
A
#
# COMPACT_ATOMS: atom_id res chain seq x y z
N MET A 1 -33.77 25.84 33.10
CA MET A 1 -33.44 25.56 31.69
C MET A 1 -31.93 25.49 31.62
N THR A 2 -31.37 24.28 31.75
CA THR A 2 -29.95 24.06 32.03
C THR A 2 -29.37 23.28 30.86
N MET A 3 -28.47 23.91 30.09
CA MET A 3 -27.77 23.25 29.00
C MET A 3 -26.65 22.38 29.57
N ILE A 4 -26.68 21.08 29.27
CA ILE A 4 -25.60 20.13 29.56
C ILE A 4 -24.75 20.04 28.29
N GLN A 5 -23.54 20.60 28.32
CA GLN A 5 -22.52 20.40 27.29
C GLN A 5 -21.81 19.06 27.57
N ASN A 6 -22.07 18.05 26.73
CA ASN A 6 -21.29 16.81 26.72
C ASN A 6 -20.04 17.00 25.87
N SER A 7 -18.92 17.25 26.54
CA SER A 7 -17.58 17.23 25.95
C SER A 7 -17.11 15.77 25.86
N TYR A 8 -17.18 15.16 24.67
CA TYR A 8 -16.57 13.86 24.43
C TYR A 8 -15.05 14.03 24.29
N LYS A 9 -14.33 13.75 25.38
CA LYS A 9 -12.87 13.60 25.41
C LYS A 9 -12.54 12.24 24.80
N PHE A 10 -12.07 12.23 23.56
CA PHE A 10 -11.60 11.00 22.90
C PHE A 10 -10.19 10.67 23.42
N GLU A 11 -10.12 9.99 24.56
CA GLU A 11 -8.89 9.37 25.04
C GLU A 11 -8.57 8.18 24.12
N SER A 12 -7.58 8.38 23.25
CA SER A 12 -7.03 7.30 22.43
C SER A 12 -6.25 6.35 23.36
N PRO A 13 -6.61 5.05 23.43
CA PRO A 13 -5.79 4.10 24.17
C PRO A 13 -4.51 3.85 23.35
N LEU A 14 -3.41 4.44 23.81
CA LEU A 14 -2.06 4.00 23.54
C LEU A 14 -1.94 2.52 23.95
N GLY A 15 -2.07 1.63 22.98
CA GLY A 15 -1.94 0.20 23.17
C GLY A 15 -1.35 -0.45 21.92
N THR A 16 -0.10 -0.90 22.03
CA THR A 16 0.63 -1.76 21.08
C THR A 16 1.03 -1.12 19.73
N ARG A 17 2.05 -0.27 19.83
CA ARG A 17 3.03 -0.05 18.75
C ARG A 17 3.76 -1.36 18.44
N HIS A 18 3.25 -2.16 17.51
CA HIS A 18 4.12 -2.99 16.67
C HIS A 18 4.64 -2.13 15.53
N LEU A 19 5.39 -1.08 15.92
CA LEU A 19 6.29 -0.38 15.03
C LEU A 19 7.27 -1.42 14.50
N CYS A 20 7.47 -1.45 13.18
CA CYS A 20 8.63 -2.09 12.60
C CYS A 20 9.85 -1.78 13.47
N GLN A 21 10.47 -2.81 14.05
CA GLN A 21 11.65 -2.65 14.88
C GLN A 21 12.70 -1.88 14.09
N VAL A 22 12.90 -0.63 14.50
CA VAL A 22 14.00 0.22 14.07
C VAL A 22 15.27 -0.41 14.65
N PHE A 23 16.09 -1.03 13.80
CA PHE A 23 17.44 -1.44 14.18
C PHE A 23 18.30 -0.19 14.33
N GLU A 24 18.61 0.17 15.58
CA GLU A 24 19.60 1.20 15.91
C GLU A 24 21.02 0.71 15.56
N GLY A 25 21.63 1.35 14.56
CA GLY A 25 22.94 1.97 14.68
C GLY A 25 24.14 1.12 15.07
N THR A 26 24.72 0.38 14.13
CA THR A 26 26.17 0.11 14.14
C THR A 26 26.91 1.21 13.39
N ARG A 27 27.61 2.08 14.15
CA ARG A 27 28.63 3.00 13.61
C ARG A 27 29.73 2.21 12.91
N VAL A 28 29.75 2.23 11.58
CA VAL A 28 30.92 1.80 10.81
C VAL A 28 31.89 2.98 10.75
N LYS A 29 33.04 2.84 11.43
CA LYS A 29 34.17 3.76 11.32
C LYS A 29 34.67 3.75 9.87
N MET A 30 34.62 4.91 9.24
CA MET A 30 35.16 5.16 7.91
C MET A 30 36.69 5.35 8.05
N THR A 31 37.46 4.30 7.77
CA THR A 31 38.90 4.43 7.53
C THR A 31 39.12 4.64 6.04
N SER A 32 39.42 5.88 5.70
CA SER A 32 40.01 6.32 4.45
C SER A 32 41.37 5.63 4.21
N VAL A 33 41.76 5.59 2.93
CA VAL A 33 43.12 5.50 2.37
C VAL A 33 43.45 4.21 1.57
N GLN A 34 43.65 4.46 0.27
CA GLN A 34 44.48 3.72 -0.70
C GLN A 34 44.05 2.30 -1.12
N ARG A 35 43.63 2.18 -2.39
CA ARG A 35 44.55 1.80 -3.49
C ARG A 35 43.85 1.91 -4.85
N PHE A 36 44.21 2.95 -5.60
CA PHE A 36 44.23 2.95 -7.05
C PHE A 36 44.98 1.70 -7.56
N ARG A 37 44.40 0.99 -8.55
CA ARG A 37 45.06 0.17 -9.61
C ARG A 37 44.37 -1.15 -10.02
N HIS A 38 43.05 -1.32 -9.89
CA HIS A 38 42.34 -2.42 -10.60
C HIS A 38 41.03 -1.99 -11.28
N ILE A 39 40.97 -0.74 -11.73
CA ILE A 39 40.06 -0.32 -12.80
C ILE A 39 40.70 -0.87 -14.09
N PHE A 40 40.07 -1.85 -14.75
CA PHE A 40 39.91 -1.94 -16.23
C PHE A 40 39.58 -3.34 -16.80
N VAL A 41 39.62 -4.45 -16.04
CA VAL A 41 39.50 -5.82 -16.64
C VAL A 41 38.20 -6.57 -16.29
N VAL A 42 37.33 -6.05 -15.43
CA VAL A 42 36.04 -6.71 -15.07
C VAL A 42 34.84 -5.89 -15.57
N LEU A 43 34.90 -5.43 -16.83
CA LEU A 43 33.88 -4.55 -17.42
C LEU A 43 33.21 -5.13 -18.68
N VAL A 44 33.47 -6.39 -19.05
CA VAL A 44 32.92 -7.01 -20.28
C VAL A 44 32.19 -8.34 -20.05
N ALA A 45 32.24 -8.92 -18.84
CA ALA A 45 31.65 -10.25 -18.58
C ALA A 45 30.28 -10.26 -17.85
N THR A 46 29.73 -9.11 -17.45
CA THR A 46 28.45 -9.03 -16.71
C THR A 46 27.30 -8.39 -17.51
N VAL A 47 27.45 -8.30 -18.84
CA VAL A 47 26.40 -7.81 -19.75
C VAL A 47 25.41 -8.92 -20.17
N VAL A 48 25.59 -10.17 -19.73
CA VAL A 48 24.77 -11.34 -20.14
C VAL A 48 23.85 -11.85 -19.02
N PHE A 49 23.45 -10.98 -18.09
CA PHE A 49 22.31 -11.25 -17.18
C PHE A 49 21.17 -10.26 -17.43
N LEU A 50 20.99 -9.91 -18.70
CA LEU A 50 20.00 -8.98 -19.24
C LEU A 50 19.10 -9.73 -20.24
N SER A 51 18.44 -10.78 -19.76
CA SER A 51 17.37 -11.52 -20.46
C SER A 51 16.98 -12.67 -19.54
N THR A 52 15.84 -12.69 -18.85
CA THR A 52 14.49 -12.52 -19.37
C THR A 52 13.56 -12.17 -18.21
N PHE A 53 13.27 -10.88 -17.99
CA PHE A 53 11.96 -10.53 -17.45
C PHE A 53 11.02 -10.52 -18.65
N SER A 54 10.41 -11.67 -18.92
CA SER A 54 9.19 -11.69 -19.73
C SER A 54 8.14 -11.00 -18.88
N ILE A 55 8.05 -9.67 -19.01
CA ILE A 55 6.82 -8.95 -18.73
C ILE A 55 5.87 -9.48 -19.80
N THR A 56 5.15 -10.56 -19.45
CA THR A 56 3.89 -10.83 -20.13
C THR A 56 3.04 -9.61 -19.83
N GLU A 57 3.02 -8.70 -20.79
CA GLU A 57 2.08 -7.61 -20.92
C GLU A 57 0.71 -8.28 -21.00
N VAL A 58 0.16 -8.60 -19.82
CA VAL A 58 -1.24 -8.98 -19.70
C VAL A 58 -1.99 -7.70 -19.98
N ASN A 59 -2.31 -7.50 -21.25
CA ASN A 59 -3.24 -6.49 -21.71
C ASN A 59 -4.52 -6.61 -20.88
N GLY A 60 -4.88 -5.53 -20.18
CA GLY A 60 -6.20 -5.39 -19.58
C GLY A 60 -6.19 -4.76 -18.19
N VAL A 61 -6.10 -3.43 -18.13
CA VAL A 61 -6.70 -2.60 -17.05
C VAL A 61 -6.09 -2.65 -15.63
N LEU A 62 -5.50 -3.76 -15.19
CA LEU A 62 -5.01 -3.99 -13.83
C LEU A 62 -3.48 -4.03 -13.80
N GLY A 63 -2.86 -2.89 -14.11
CA GLY A 63 -1.39 -2.78 -14.12
C GLY A 63 -0.75 -3.11 -12.77
N ALA A 64 0.54 -3.44 -12.78
CA ALA A 64 1.33 -3.60 -11.56
C ALA A 64 1.65 -2.26 -10.88
N ASP A 65 1.38 -1.15 -11.58
CA ASP A 65 1.72 0.19 -11.16
C ASP A 65 0.79 0.68 -10.03
N PRO A 66 1.30 1.35 -8.98
CA PRO A 66 0.49 1.93 -7.92
C PRO A 66 -0.67 2.83 -8.42
N MET A 67 -0.55 3.47 -9.59
CA MET A 67 -1.66 4.26 -10.15
C MET A 67 -2.87 3.41 -10.54
N SER A 68 -2.69 2.12 -10.82
CA SER A 68 -3.81 1.21 -11.11
C SER A 68 -4.72 1.01 -9.89
N LEU A 69 -4.18 1.16 -8.67
CA LEU A 69 -4.98 1.16 -7.43
C LEU A 69 -5.98 2.33 -7.43
N MET A 70 -5.60 3.50 -7.94
CA MET A 70 -6.55 4.63 -8.05
C MET A 70 -7.68 4.33 -9.02
N ARG A 71 -7.41 3.58 -10.10
CA ARG A 71 -8.46 3.14 -11.03
C ARG A 71 -9.44 2.21 -10.32
N ILE A 72 -8.93 1.21 -9.59
CA ILE A 72 -9.76 0.32 -8.78
C ILE A 72 -10.64 1.10 -7.80
N VAL A 73 -10.09 2.07 -7.06
CA VAL A 73 -10.88 2.85 -6.09
C VAL A 73 -11.88 3.78 -6.80
N ARG A 74 -11.56 4.32 -7.98
CA ARG A 74 -12.52 5.09 -8.77
C ARG A 74 -13.69 4.23 -9.22
N GLU A 75 -13.42 3.05 -9.78
CA GLU A 75 -14.44 2.09 -10.21
C GLU A 75 -15.25 1.58 -9.01
N LEU A 76 -14.58 1.37 -7.87
CA LEU A 76 -15.24 1.13 -6.60
C LEU A 76 -16.27 2.24 -6.35
N CYS A 77 -15.89 3.51 -6.31
CA CYS A 77 -16.84 4.58 -6.02
C CYS A 77 -18.00 4.74 -7.03
N GLY A 78 -17.87 4.23 -8.26
CA GLY A 78 -18.94 4.22 -9.26
C GLY A 78 -19.85 2.98 -9.24
N SER A 79 -19.44 1.91 -8.57
CA SER A 79 -20.14 0.61 -8.62
C SER A 79 -21.24 0.48 -7.57
N LYS A 80 -22.31 -0.26 -7.90
CA LYS A 80 -23.34 -0.67 -6.91
C LYS A 80 -22.71 -1.61 -5.89
N LYS A 81 -23.04 -1.42 -4.61
CA LYS A 81 -22.44 -2.14 -3.48
C LYS A 81 -23.52 -2.80 -2.64
N ASP A 82 -23.23 -4.02 -2.21
CA ASP A 82 -23.89 -4.68 -1.10
C ASP A 82 -22.83 -5.17 -0.11
N ASP A 83 -23.28 -5.70 1.04
CA ASP A 83 -22.37 -6.15 2.08
C ASP A 83 -21.51 -7.34 1.65
N ALA A 84 -22.02 -8.20 0.75
CA ALA A 84 -21.25 -9.31 0.20
C ALA A 84 -20.09 -8.79 -0.66
N PHE A 85 -20.36 -7.80 -1.52
CA PHE A 85 -19.35 -7.12 -2.32
C PHE A 85 -18.32 -6.41 -1.44
N ALA A 86 -18.74 -5.64 -0.43
CA ALA A 86 -17.81 -4.94 0.45
C ALA A 86 -16.89 -5.90 1.23
N ASN A 87 -17.45 -7.00 1.73
CA ASN A 87 -16.69 -8.06 2.40
C ASN A 87 -15.72 -8.75 1.44
N GLY A 88 -16.14 -9.05 0.21
CA GLY A 88 -15.27 -9.62 -0.82
C GLY A 88 -14.11 -8.68 -1.19
N PHE A 89 -14.42 -7.40 -1.39
CA PHE A 89 -13.45 -6.37 -1.77
C PHE A 89 -12.36 -6.19 -0.71
N TYR A 90 -12.76 -6.09 0.56
CA TYR A 90 -11.82 -6.03 1.68
C TYR A 90 -11.15 -7.39 1.95
N GLY A 91 -11.84 -8.49 1.65
CA GLY A 91 -11.31 -9.84 1.71
C GLY A 91 -10.06 -10.03 0.84
N CYS A 92 -9.93 -9.31 -0.28
CA CYS A 92 -8.73 -9.36 -1.12
C CYS A 92 -7.43 -9.00 -0.39
N TYR A 93 -7.48 -8.19 0.69
CA TYR A 93 -6.30 -7.89 1.51
C TYR A 93 -5.77 -9.11 2.28
N SER A 94 -6.56 -10.18 2.41
CA SER A 94 -6.11 -11.45 3.01
C SER A 94 -5.14 -12.25 2.13
N LEU A 95 -5.00 -11.88 0.85
CA LEU A 95 -4.03 -12.46 -0.07
C LEU A 95 -2.60 -11.94 0.14
N LEU A 96 -2.44 -10.92 0.98
CA LEU A 96 -1.16 -10.32 1.32
C LEU A 96 -0.55 -10.93 2.58
N ASP A 97 0.75 -10.72 2.74
CA ASP A 97 1.40 -10.91 4.03
C ASP A 97 0.75 -10.03 5.11
N GLU A 98 0.69 -10.50 6.36
CA GLU A 98 0.07 -9.77 7.47
C GLU A 98 0.62 -8.34 7.64
N LYS A 99 1.93 -8.18 7.45
CA LYS A 99 2.60 -6.86 7.51
C LYS A 99 2.14 -5.92 6.41
N GLU A 100 1.96 -6.44 5.20
CA GLU A 100 1.52 -5.65 4.04
C GLU A 100 0.04 -5.26 4.19
N LYS A 101 -0.81 -6.21 4.60
CA LYS A 101 -2.20 -5.93 4.98
C LYS A 101 -2.29 -4.84 6.05
N CYS A 102 -1.47 -4.92 7.08
CA CYS A 102 -1.42 -3.91 8.15
C CYS A 102 -1.08 -2.51 7.60
N ILE A 103 -0.17 -2.40 6.63
CA ILE A 103 0.13 -1.13 5.95
C ILE A 103 -1.13 -0.58 5.27
N PHE A 104 -1.86 -1.41 4.51
CA PHE A 104 -3.10 -1.00 3.85
C PHE A 104 -4.17 -0.53 4.85
N ASP A 105 -4.40 -1.30 5.92
CA ASP A 105 -5.37 -0.96 6.95
C ASP A 105 -5.02 0.35 7.66
N ASN A 106 -3.75 0.55 8.00
CA ASN A 106 -3.28 1.77 8.66
C ASN A 106 -3.43 2.99 7.76
N CYS A 107 -3.07 2.87 6.48
CA CYS A 107 -3.26 3.98 5.53
C CYS A 107 -4.75 4.28 5.30
N GLN A 108 -5.62 3.26 5.20
CA GLN A 108 -7.06 3.48 5.09
C GLN A 108 -7.62 4.20 6.31
N LYS A 109 -7.31 3.73 7.52
CA LYS A 109 -7.76 4.36 8.77
C LYS A 109 -7.19 5.77 8.92
N SER A 110 -5.92 5.99 8.58
CA SER A 110 -5.29 7.31 8.69
C SER A 110 -5.89 8.32 7.73
N VAL A 111 -6.21 7.91 6.50
CA VAL A 111 -6.69 8.82 5.45
C VAL A 111 -8.20 8.92 5.48
N PHE A 112 -8.91 7.81 5.45
CA PHE A 112 -10.36 7.74 5.39
C PHE A 112 -11.04 7.66 6.77
N GLY A 113 -10.31 7.42 7.87
CA GLY A 113 -10.90 7.24 9.20
C GLY A 113 -11.50 5.86 9.44
N CYS A 114 -11.57 5.00 8.42
CA CYS A 114 -12.12 3.65 8.48
C CYS A 114 -11.49 2.73 7.44
N THR A 115 -11.71 1.42 7.58
CA THR A 115 -11.35 0.42 6.56
C THR A 115 -12.48 0.25 5.55
N LEU A 116 -12.16 -0.09 4.31
CA LEU A 116 -13.11 -0.32 3.23
C LEU A 116 -13.87 -1.66 3.34
N SER A 117 -14.21 -2.07 4.56
CA SER A 117 -14.75 -3.40 4.91
C SER A 117 -16.27 -3.47 4.98
N THR A 118 -16.97 -2.35 4.84
CA THR A 118 -18.44 -2.29 4.83
C THR A 118 -18.91 -1.33 3.76
N VAL A 119 -20.15 -1.47 3.28
CA VAL A 119 -20.74 -0.56 2.29
C VAL A 119 -20.68 0.88 2.78
N LYS A 120 -21.11 1.12 4.03
CA LYS A 120 -21.10 2.45 4.65
C LYS A 120 -19.70 3.08 4.68
N ASN A 121 -18.66 2.30 4.98
CA ASN A 121 -17.29 2.82 5.00
C ASN A 121 -16.78 3.15 3.61
N ILE A 122 -17.12 2.33 2.62
CA ILE A 122 -16.79 2.60 1.21
C ILE A 122 -17.49 3.88 0.75
N GLU A 123 -18.80 3.99 0.96
CA GLU A 123 -19.56 5.19 0.63
C GLU A 123 -18.97 6.43 1.28
N TYR A 124 -18.69 6.38 2.59
CA TYR A 124 -18.03 7.47 3.30
C TYR A 124 -16.69 7.85 2.66
N SER A 125 -15.84 6.86 2.37
CA SER A 125 -14.53 7.09 1.74
C SER A 125 -14.65 7.71 0.35
N CYS A 126 -15.70 7.38 -0.40
CA CYS A 126 -16.00 7.93 -1.73
C CYS A 126 -16.56 9.36 -1.69
N THR A 127 -17.12 9.81 -0.56
CA THR A 127 -17.61 11.20 -0.41
C THR A 127 -16.51 12.21 -0.12
N VAL A 128 -15.28 11.78 0.18
CA VAL A 128 -14.20 12.68 0.54
C VAL A 128 -13.28 12.90 -0.67
N PRO A 129 -13.47 13.99 -1.44
CA PRO A 129 -12.59 14.31 -2.54
C PRO A 129 -11.15 14.49 -2.05
N ASP A 130 -10.18 14.26 -2.94
CA ASP A 130 -8.75 14.51 -2.73
C ASP A 130 -7.99 13.62 -1.74
N LYS A 131 -8.65 12.64 -1.12
CA LYS A 131 -7.97 11.68 -0.23
C LYS A 131 -7.23 10.55 -0.96
N LEU A 132 -7.53 10.31 -2.23
CA LEU A 132 -6.89 9.26 -3.01
C LEU A 132 -5.37 9.47 -3.21
N PRO A 133 -4.89 10.66 -3.62
CA PRO A 133 -3.46 10.95 -3.67
C PRO A 133 -2.77 10.77 -2.31
N VAL A 134 -3.41 11.23 -1.23
CA VAL A 134 -2.89 11.11 0.15
C VAL A 134 -2.80 9.65 0.59
N TYR A 135 -3.80 8.84 0.24
CA TYR A 135 -3.78 7.39 0.47
C TYR A 135 -2.63 6.73 -0.28
N MET A 136 -2.41 7.11 -1.53
CA MET A 136 -1.31 6.56 -2.32
C MET A 136 0.06 6.92 -1.75
N GLU A 137 0.23 8.18 -1.37
CA GLU A 137 1.45 8.66 -0.71
C GLU A 137 1.72 7.90 0.60
N CYS A 138 0.68 7.67 1.41
CA CYS A 138 0.80 6.88 2.64
C CYS A 138 1.33 5.47 2.34
N LEU A 139 0.75 4.78 1.36
CA LEU A 139 1.18 3.43 0.98
C LEU A 139 2.63 3.43 0.50
N MET A 140 3.00 4.33 -0.40
CA MET A 140 4.38 4.43 -0.90
C MET A 140 5.38 4.64 0.23
N ASN A 141 5.09 5.54 1.16
CA ASN A 141 5.96 5.82 2.31
C ASN A 141 6.07 4.62 3.25
N GLN A 142 4.95 3.99 3.61
CA GLN A 142 4.95 2.85 4.54
C GLN A 142 5.61 1.61 3.96
N PHE A 143 5.37 1.29 2.68
CA PHE A 143 6.06 0.17 2.01
C PHE A 143 7.56 0.41 1.91
N LYS A 144 7.98 1.64 1.57
CA LYS A 144 9.40 2.02 1.57
C LYS A 144 10.05 1.89 2.94
N MET A 145 9.40 2.40 3.99
CA MET A 145 9.90 2.29 5.37
C MET A 145 10.02 0.84 5.85
N CYS A 146 9.12 -0.03 5.41
CA CYS A 146 9.14 -1.45 5.76
C CYS A 146 10.04 -2.32 4.87
N ALA A 147 10.73 -1.73 3.88
CA ALA A 147 11.50 -2.43 2.84
C ALA A 147 10.66 -3.53 2.14
N ARG A 148 9.43 -3.18 1.75
CA ARG A 148 8.46 -4.06 1.09
C ARG A 148 8.17 -3.62 -0.34
N ASP A 149 7.77 -4.58 -1.17
CA ASP A 149 7.46 -4.35 -2.59
C ASP A 149 5.98 -3.95 -2.75
N ILE A 150 5.75 -2.65 -2.90
CA ILE A 150 4.41 -2.10 -3.14
C ILE A 150 3.81 -2.57 -4.47
N VAL A 151 4.64 -2.74 -5.51
CA VAL A 151 4.19 -3.13 -6.85
C VAL A 151 3.59 -4.53 -6.78
N LYS A 152 4.29 -5.48 -6.14
CA LYS A 152 3.79 -6.83 -5.92
C LYS A 152 2.48 -6.85 -5.12
N ALA A 153 2.42 -6.10 -4.03
CA ALA A 153 1.24 -6.08 -3.16
C ALA A 153 0.02 -5.46 -3.87
N VAL A 154 0.20 -4.32 -4.55
CA VAL A 154 -0.85 -3.66 -5.33
C VAL A 154 -1.34 -4.55 -6.47
N THR A 155 -0.43 -5.20 -7.21
CA THR A 155 -0.80 -6.16 -8.27
C THR A 155 -1.70 -7.25 -7.73
N THR A 156 -1.31 -7.86 -6.60
CA THR A 156 -2.05 -8.97 -5.97
C THR A 156 -3.47 -8.56 -5.60
N ILE A 157 -3.62 -7.39 -4.95
CA ILE A 157 -4.93 -6.86 -4.58
C ILE A 157 -5.75 -6.50 -5.81
N ASN A 158 -5.15 -5.81 -6.78
CA ASN A 158 -5.87 -5.31 -7.96
C ASN A 158 -6.42 -6.43 -8.82
N VAL A 159 -5.71 -7.55 -8.97
CA VAL A 159 -6.25 -8.74 -9.65
C VAL A 159 -7.51 -9.24 -8.95
N CYS A 160 -7.50 -9.34 -7.62
CA CYS A 160 -8.67 -9.79 -6.86
C CYS A 160 -9.83 -8.78 -6.91
N GLN A 161 -9.55 -7.50 -6.65
CA GLN A 161 -10.56 -6.44 -6.62
C GLN A 161 -11.11 -6.13 -8.01
N GLY A 162 -10.28 -6.21 -9.04
CA GLY A 162 -10.67 -6.04 -10.43
C GLY A 162 -11.67 -7.10 -10.90
N ARG A 163 -11.48 -8.37 -10.51
CA ARG A 163 -12.46 -9.43 -10.76
C ARG A 163 -13.82 -9.15 -10.12
N LEU A 164 -13.83 -8.68 -8.88
CA LEU A 164 -15.07 -8.31 -8.19
C LEU A 164 -15.78 -7.13 -8.88
N LEU A 165 -15.02 -6.23 -9.48
CA LEU A 165 -15.52 -5.08 -10.22
C LEU A 165 -15.83 -5.39 -11.70
N GLY A 166 -15.55 -6.61 -12.19
CA GLY A 166 -15.74 -6.98 -13.59
C GLY A 166 -14.80 -6.26 -14.57
N LEU A 167 -13.59 -5.90 -14.11
CA LEU A 167 -12.59 -5.14 -14.87
C LEU A 167 -11.55 -6.03 -15.59
N GLU A 168 -11.93 -7.26 -15.95
CA GLU A 168 -11.05 -8.23 -16.64
C GLU A 168 -10.66 -7.78 -18.06
#